data_AF-A0A227J528-F1
#
_entry.id   AF-A0A227J528-F1
#
_cell.length_a   1.000
_cell.length_b   1.000
_cell.length_c   1.000
_cell.angle_alpha   90.00
_cell.angle_beta   90.00
_cell.angle_gamma   90.00
#
_symmetry.space_group_name_H-M   'P 1'
#
loop_
_entity.id
_entity.type
_entity.pdbx_description
1 polymer ?
#
loop_
_entity_poly.entity_id
_entity_poly.type
_entity_poly.pdbx_seq_one_letter_code
_entity_poly.pdbx_strand_id
1 'polypeptide(L)'
;NAWLEKLKAAELFAFDTETDSLDYMVANLVGLSFAIDEGIAAYVPVAHDYLDAPEQLDRDWVLEQLKPILEDDAQAKVGQNLKYDASVLARYGIEMKGIKYDTMLASYVYNSVGG
;
A
#
# COMPACT_ATOMS: atom_id res chain seq x y z
N ASN A 1 12.74 11.99 4.00
CA ASN A 1 11.91 11.76 2.79
C ASN A 1 12.59 10.91 1.70
N ALA A 2 13.64 10.13 1.98
CA ALA A 2 14.37 9.39 0.94
C ALA A 2 13.51 8.35 0.18
N TRP A 3 12.59 7.67 0.87
CA TRP A 3 11.69 6.70 0.24
C TRP A 3 10.62 7.34 -0.64
N LEU A 4 10.09 8.51 -0.27
CA LEU A 4 9.14 9.24 -1.11
C LEU A 4 9.75 9.61 -2.47
N GLU A 5 11.02 10.04 -2.47
CA GLU A 5 11.73 10.34 -3.72
C GLU A 5 12.01 9.08 -4.55
N LYS A 6 12.34 7.96 -3.91
CA LYS A 6 12.48 6.67 -4.60
C LYS A 6 11.18 6.20 -5.23
N LEU A 7 10.05 6.33 -4.52
CA LEU A 7 8.73 5.97 -5.03
C LEU A 7 8.35 6.82 -6.24
N LYS A 8 8.51 8.15 -6.15
CA LYS A 8 8.23 9.06 -7.28
C LYS A 8 9.05 8.77 -8.53
N ALA A 9 10.28 8.29 -8.35
CA ALA A 9 11.20 7.98 -9.44
C ALA A 9 11.01 6.57 -10.03
N ALA A 10 10.29 5.69 -9.34
CA ALA A 10 10.04 4.34 -9.82
C ALA A 10 9.00 4.35 -10.95
N GLU A 11 9.27 3.60 -12.03
CA GLU A 11 8.28 3.42 -13.10
C GLU A 11 7.06 2.61 -12.61
N LEU A 12 7.31 1.66 -11.71
CA LEU A 12 6.33 0.81 -11.05
C LEU A 12 6.85 0.50 -9.65
N PHE A 13 5.97 0.49 -8.65
CA PHE A 13 6.31 -0.01 -7.31
C PHE A 13 5.21 -0.89 -6.75
N ALA A 14 5.59 -1.87 -5.93
CA ALA A 14 4.65 -2.68 -5.17
C ALA A 14 4.13 -1.88 -3.98
N PHE A 15 2.83 -2.00 -3.69
CA PHE A 15 2.16 -1.36 -2.58
C PHE A 15 1.24 -2.35 -1.87
N ASP A 16 1.19 -2.24 -0.55
CA ASP A 16 0.37 -3.10 0.31
C ASP A 16 0.06 -2.40 1.64
N THR A 17 -1.10 -2.73 2.22
CA THR A 17 -1.57 -2.21 3.50
C THR A 17 -1.72 -3.31 4.55
N GLU A 18 -1.31 -3.00 5.77
CA GLU A 18 -1.50 -3.87 6.94
C GLU A 18 -2.59 -3.28 7.83
N THR A 19 -3.53 -4.12 8.27
CA THR A 19 -4.70 -3.68 9.04
C THR A 19 -5.01 -4.61 10.23
N ASP A 20 -5.91 -4.15 11.10
CA ASP A 20 -6.37 -4.92 12.27
C ASP A 20 -7.60 -5.82 12.00
N SER A 21 -8.12 -5.85 10.77
CA SER A 21 -9.33 -6.60 10.43
C SER A 21 -9.41 -6.93 8.94
N LEU A 22 -10.00 -8.09 8.63
CA LEU A 22 -10.29 -8.49 7.25
C LEU A 22 -11.48 -7.72 6.63
N ASP A 23 -12.31 -7.07 7.45
CA ASP A 23 -13.41 -6.24 6.95
C ASP A 23 -12.93 -4.81 6.69
N TYR A 24 -12.68 -4.50 5.42
CA TYR A 24 -12.18 -3.19 4.99
C TYR A 24 -13.09 -2.03 5.39
N MET A 25 -14.37 -2.27 5.70
CA MET A 25 -15.30 -1.22 6.14
C MET A 25 -15.00 -0.74 7.57
N VAL A 26 -14.36 -1.57 8.40
CA VAL A 26 -14.04 -1.26 9.81
C VAL A 26 -12.55 -1.38 10.18
N ALA A 27 -11.73 -2.08 9.39
CA ALA A 27 -10.27 -2.20 9.52
C ALA A 27 -9.49 -0.89 9.68
N ASN A 28 -8.74 -0.72 10.75
CA ASN A 28 -7.83 0.41 10.88
C ASN A 28 -6.49 0.08 10.21
N LEU A 29 -5.91 1.08 9.55
CA LEU A 29 -4.56 0.99 9.01
C LEU A 29 -3.54 0.93 10.14
N VAL A 30 -2.74 -0.14 10.11
CA VAL A 30 -1.69 -0.44 11.08
C VAL A 30 -0.30 -0.13 10.50
N GLY A 31 -0.12 -0.35 9.21
CA GLY A 31 1.11 0.02 8.49
C GLY A 31 0.95 -0.04 6.98
N LEU A 32 1.97 0.41 6.27
CA LEU A 32 2.05 0.33 4.81
C LEU A 32 3.39 -0.26 4.40
N SER A 33 3.43 -1.00 3.30
CA SER A 33 4.67 -1.51 2.73
C SER A 33 4.84 -1.15 1.26
N PHE A 34 6.09 -1.06 0.84
CA PHE A 34 6.48 -0.71 -0.53
C PHE A 34 7.65 -1.55 -0.99
N ALA A 35 7.70 -1.87 -2.28
CA ALA A 35 8.91 -2.37 -2.93
C ALA A 35 9.14 -1.65 -4.26
N ILE A 36 10.35 -1.16 -4.48
CA ILE A 36 10.76 -0.45 -5.71
C ILE A 36 11.63 -1.32 -6.62
N ASP A 37 12.17 -2.42 -6.09
CA ASP A 37 12.97 -3.40 -6.79
C ASP A 37 12.99 -4.72 -6.01
N GLU A 38 13.47 -5.80 -6.63
CA GLU A 38 13.65 -7.09 -5.98
C GLU A 38 14.61 -6.96 -4.78
N GLY A 39 14.15 -7.37 -3.60
CA GLY A 39 14.92 -7.25 -2.36
C GLY A 39 15.04 -5.82 -1.81
N ILE A 40 14.46 -4.81 -2.48
CA ILE A 40 14.47 -3.41 -2.03
C ILE A 40 13.04 -3.00 -1.63
N ALA A 41 12.71 -3.27 -0.37
CA ALA A 41 11.41 -2.97 0.21
C ALA A 41 11.53 -2.26 1.56
N ALA A 42 10.44 -1.60 1.98
CA ALA A 42 10.32 -1.01 3.30
C ALA A 42 8.90 -1.18 3.86
N TYR A 43 8.83 -1.25 5.18
CA TYR A 43 7.60 -1.22 5.96
C TYR A 43 7.57 0.03 6.83
N VAL A 44 6.41 0.69 6.88
CA VAL A 44 6.14 1.90 7.65
C VAL A 44 5.03 1.60 8.66
N PRO A 45 5.38 1.27 9.92
CA PRO A 45 4.39 1.11 10.98
C PRO A 45 3.85 2.47 11.42
N VAL A 46 2.54 2.56 11.63
CA VAL A 46 1.86 3.80 12.02
C VAL A 46 0.89 3.64 13.20
N ALA A 47 0.54 2.42 13.60
CA ALA A 47 -0.39 2.17 14.69
C ALA A 47 -0.17 0.85 15.44
N HIS A 48 1.07 0.36 15.56
CA HIS A 48 1.36 -0.71 16.53
C HIS A 48 1.21 -0.17 17.96
N ASP A 49 0.43 -0.86 18.79
CA ASP A 49 0.02 -0.41 20.13
C ASP A 49 0.29 -1.43 21.26
N TYR A 50 1.14 -2.43 21.00
CA TYR A 50 1.57 -3.39 22.01
C TYR A 50 2.44 -2.72 23.10
N LEU A 51 2.55 -3.38 24.26
CA LEU A 51 3.38 -2.89 25.37
C LEU A 51 4.84 -2.72 24.91
N ASP A 52 5.41 -1.53 25.15
CA ASP A 52 6.76 -1.14 24.73
C ASP A 52 6.97 -1.07 23.21
N ALA A 53 5.90 -0.89 22.43
CA ALA A 53 6.02 -0.56 21.01
C ALA A 53 6.93 0.67 20.82
N PRO A 54 7.94 0.60 19.94
CA PRO A 54 8.80 1.74 19.64
C PRO A 54 7.99 2.93 19.11
N GLU A 55 8.59 4.12 19.20
CA GLU A 55 8.06 5.31 18.55
C GLU A 55 7.91 5.08 17.03
N GLN A 56 6.75 5.47 16.52
CA GLN A 56 6.36 5.31 15.13
C GLN A 56 6.02 6.69 14.55
N LEU A 57 6.00 6.77 13.22
CA LEU A 57 5.51 7.97 12.56
C LEU A 57 4.00 8.09 12.78
N ASP A 58 3.52 9.32 12.92
CA ASP A 58 2.10 9.60 12.98
C ASP A 58 1.40 9.18 11.67
N ARG A 59 0.28 8.46 11.80
CA ARG A 59 -0.46 7.92 10.66
C ARG A 59 -0.93 9.02 9.72
N ASP A 60 -1.52 10.09 10.26
CA ASP A 60 -2.12 11.13 9.44
C ASP A 60 -1.05 11.90 8.68
N TRP A 61 0.10 12.14 9.33
CA TRP A 61 1.28 12.69 8.66
C TRP A 61 1.80 11.78 7.54
N VAL A 62 1.96 10.48 7.78
CA VAL A 62 2.42 9.52 6.76
C VAL A 62 1.46 9.50 5.56
N LEU A 63 0.15 9.45 5.83
CA LEU A 63 -0.88 9.45 4.80
C LEU A 63 -0.89 10.76 4.02
N GLU A 64 -0.70 11.91 4.66
CA GLU A 64 -0.57 13.21 3.98
C GLU A 64 0.63 13.23 3.02
N GLN A 65 1.78 12.68 3.43
CA GLN A 65 2.97 12.61 2.57
C GLN A 65 2.79 11.64 1.38
N LEU A 66 2.07 10.53 1.58
CA LEU A 66 1.85 9.51 0.55
C LEU A 66 0.71 9.86 -0.40
N LYS A 67 -0.29 10.63 0.05
CA LYS A 67 -1.50 10.96 -0.72
C LYS A 67 -1.20 11.44 -2.15
N PRO A 68 -0.26 12.37 -2.40
CA PRO A 68 0.04 12.80 -3.77
C PRO A 68 0.51 11.67 -4.69
N ILE A 69 1.24 10.67 -4.17
CA ILE A 69 1.74 9.53 -4.95
C ILE A 69 0.61 8.51 -5.16
N LEU A 70 -0.19 8.26 -4.12
CA LEU A 70 -1.28 7.28 -4.16
C LEU A 70 -2.44 7.74 -5.05
N GLU A 71 -2.71 9.05 -5.12
CA GLU A 71 -3.76 9.64 -5.97
C GLU A 71 -3.28 10.06 -7.38
N ASP A 72 -2.02 9.83 -7.73
CA ASP A 72 -1.49 10.11 -9.07
C ASP A 72 -1.70 8.91 -10.01
N ASP A 73 -2.39 9.13 -11.12
CA ASP A 73 -2.66 8.13 -12.15
C ASP A 73 -1.41 7.77 -12.98
N ALA A 74 -0.43 8.67 -13.05
CA ALA A 74 0.84 8.43 -13.73
C ALA A 74 1.81 7.58 -12.89
N GLN A 75 1.60 7.51 -11.58
CA GLN A 75 2.38 6.65 -10.68
C GLN A 75 1.79 5.25 -10.71
N ALA A 76 2.46 4.30 -11.39
CA ALA A 76 1.95 2.94 -11.51
C ALA A 76 2.21 2.12 -10.24
N LYS A 77 1.19 1.38 -9.80
CA LYS A 77 1.25 0.47 -8.65
C LYS A 77 0.96 -0.97 -9.05
N VAL A 78 1.69 -1.90 -8.43
CA VAL A 78 1.40 -3.34 -8.43
C VAL A 78 1.09 -3.80 -7.01
N GLY A 79 0.25 -4.81 -6.87
CA GLY A 79 -0.04 -5.43 -5.58
C GLY A 79 -0.89 -6.69 -5.76
N GLN A 80 -1.23 -7.33 -4.65
CA GLN A 80 -2.05 -8.54 -4.64
C GLN A 80 -3.43 -8.16 -4.08
N ASN A 81 -4.50 -8.33 -4.87
CA ASN A 81 -5.87 -7.97 -4.45
C ASN A 81 -6.00 -6.49 -4.02
N LEU A 82 -5.49 -5.57 -4.85
CA LEU A 82 -5.44 -4.12 -4.58
C LEU A 82 -6.80 -3.46 -4.33
N LYS A 83 -7.90 -4.16 -4.65
CA LYS A 83 -9.25 -3.76 -4.25
C LYS A 83 -9.36 -3.54 -2.73
N TYR A 84 -8.71 -4.40 -1.94
CA TYR A 84 -8.74 -4.29 -0.48
C TYR A 84 -8.00 -3.02 -0.03
N ASP A 85 -6.77 -2.83 -0.49
CA ASP A 85 -5.93 -1.68 -0.14
C ASP A 85 -6.58 -0.34 -0.52
N ALA A 86 -7.13 -0.27 -1.73
CA ALA A 86 -7.85 0.92 -2.20
C ALA A 86 -9.07 1.24 -1.31
N SER A 87 -9.77 0.21 -0.82
CA SER A 87 -10.93 0.36 0.07
C SER A 87 -10.53 0.83 1.46
N VAL A 88 -9.41 0.34 1.99
CA VAL A 88 -8.83 0.81 3.27
C VAL A 88 -8.42 2.27 3.15
N LEU A 89 -7.68 2.65 2.10
CA LEU A 89 -7.26 4.03 1.85
C LEU A 89 -8.43 5.00 1.69
N ALA A 90 -9.53 4.57 1.06
CA ALA A 90 -10.71 5.40 0.88
C ALA A 90 -11.32 5.87 2.21
N ARG A 91 -11.18 5.09 3.30
CA ARG A 91 -11.63 5.49 4.64
C ARG A 91 -10.81 6.61 5.26
N TYR A 92 -9.60 6.83 4.76
CA TYR A 92 -8.74 7.95 5.11
C TYR A 92 -8.81 9.08 4.08
N GLY A 93 -9.80 9.06 3.18
CA GLY A 93 -10.00 10.10 2.17
C GLY A 93 -8.90 10.12 1.11
N ILE A 94 -8.32 8.96 0.80
CA ILE A 94 -7.34 8.78 -0.28
C ILE A 94 -7.98 7.93 -1.38
N GLU A 95 -8.12 8.49 -2.57
CA GLU A 95 -8.58 7.78 -3.76
C GLU A 95 -7.39 7.16 -4.49
N MET A 96 -7.11 5.87 -4.23
CA MET A 96 -5.98 5.19 -4.88
C MET A 96 -6.17 5.13 -6.41
N LYS A 97 -5.22 5.73 -7.15
CA LYS A 97 -5.15 5.74 -8.62
C LYS A 97 -3.89 5.02 -9.10
N GLY A 98 -3.75 4.84 -10.41
CA GLY A 98 -2.57 4.18 -10.98
C GLY A 98 -2.46 2.69 -10.62
N ILE A 99 -3.58 2.03 -10.29
CA ILE A 99 -3.64 0.57 -10.11
C ILE A 99 -3.38 -0.08 -11.47
N LYS A 100 -2.12 -0.46 -11.71
CA LYS A 100 -1.65 -0.92 -13.02
C LYS A 100 -1.69 -2.43 -13.14
N TYR A 101 -1.29 -3.13 -12.07
CA TYR A 101 -1.21 -4.58 -12.04
C TYR A 101 -1.75 -5.12 -10.72
N ASP A 102 -2.58 -6.15 -10.81
CA ASP A 102 -2.97 -6.96 -9.65
C ASP A 102 -2.49 -8.39 -9.90
N THR A 103 -1.57 -8.89 -9.06
CA THR A 103 -0.94 -10.20 -9.24
C THR A 103 -1.94 -11.34 -9.10
N MET A 104 -3.02 -11.16 -8.32
CA MET A 104 -4.10 -12.14 -8.21
C MET A 104 -4.81 -12.29 -9.55
N LEU A 105 -5.15 -11.16 -10.18
CA LEU A 105 -5.83 -11.14 -11.47
C LEU A 105 -4.92 -11.58 -12.60
N ALA A 106 -3.64 -11.19 -12.56
CA ALA A 106 -2.64 -11.63 -13.53
C ALA A 106 -2.51 -13.16 -13.54
N SER A 107 -2.41 -13.78 -12.36
CA SER A 107 -2.38 -15.24 -12.24
C SER A 107 -3.68 -15.89 -12.72
N TYR A 108 -4.84 -15.35 -12.28
CA TYR A 108 -6.14 -15.92 -12.62
C TYR A 108 -6.42 -15.91 -14.13
N VAL A 109 -6.10 -14.80 -14.81
CA VAL A 109 -6.29 -14.66 -16.26
C VAL A 109 -5.28 -15.50 -17.03
N TYR A 110 -4.06 -15.68 -16.51
CA TYR A 110 -3.05 -16.55 -17.13
C TYR A 110 -3.51 -18.02 -17.16
N ASN A 111 -3.92 -18.57 -16.01
CA ASN A 111 -4.53 -19.89 -15.92
C ASN A 111 -5.31 -20.06 -14.61
N SER A 112 -6.63 -20.11 -14.68
CA SER A 112 -7.51 -20.17 -13.51
C SER A 112 -7.63 -21.56 -12.87
N VAL A 113 -7.18 -22.62 -13.55
CA VAL A 113 -7.30 -24.02 -13.10
C VAL A 113 -5.96 -24.76 -13.09
N GLY A 114 -4.85 -24.03 -13.31
CA GLY A 114 -3.51 -24.59 -13.31
C GLY A 114 -3.07 -24.97 -11.91
N GLY A 115 -3.27 -26.24 -11.57
CA GLY A 115 -2.68 -26.94 -10.42
C GLY A 115 -1.95 -28.18 -10.89
#